data_AF-A0A0Q9LNZ5-F1
#
_entry.id   AF-A0A0Q9LNZ5-F1
#
_cell.length_a   1.000
_cell.length_b   1.000
_cell.length_c   1.000
_cell.angle_alpha   90.00
_cell.angle_beta   90.00
_cell.angle_gamma   90.00
#
_symmetry.space_group_name_H-M   'P 1'
#
loop_
_entity.id
_entity.type
_entity.pdbx_description
1 polymer ?
#
loop_
_entity_poly.entity_id
_entity_poly.type
_entity_poly.pdbx_seq_one_letter_code
_entity_poly.pdbx_strand_id
1 'polypeptide(L)'
;MTNSSRVVFVGALLMLTLSACTNQRTVDMVSSNHGDTEGKMNTVTSSGTEQNIVPKEENSPSSQENTDTDEMKAIKDAQELLELIKEKDSDKLLRLLNKSARSRLDIEGVNTIIEGFDANFDLKSLSVQINNDGPAMYPEGGQYEFVLVDKNFKGNHEENSLVIRYQEDGGIVYHNPYIQYFPYAEKLVVKYLDLIDEGNTTELAGFLNPDDVDVPDWVADDIIRNYKNFFNSDMSVRYKNRFTFVIEDSKGKEHEIEVIYGAGLLSIKDEFIPNF
;
A
#
# COMPACT_ATOMS: atom_id res chain seq x y z
N MET A 1 -22.44 -66.79 -4.57
CA MET A 1 -22.98 -66.96 -3.20
C MET A 1 -22.54 -65.76 -2.39
N THR A 2 -23.48 -64.84 -2.21
CA THR A 2 -23.36 -63.54 -1.56
C THR A 2 -23.64 -63.68 -0.07
N ASN A 3 -22.81 -63.10 0.79
CA ASN A 3 -23.19 -62.82 2.17
C ASN A 3 -22.92 -61.36 2.50
N SER A 4 -24.02 -60.61 2.58
CA SER A 4 -24.14 -59.28 3.14
C SER A 4 -23.81 -59.28 4.62
N SER A 5 -23.14 -58.23 5.10
CA SER A 5 -23.29 -57.77 6.47
C SER A 5 -23.39 -56.25 6.46
N ARG A 6 -24.61 -55.79 6.73
CA ARG A 6 -24.96 -54.40 6.99
C ARG A 6 -24.54 -54.07 8.41
N VAL A 7 -23.76 -53.01 8.59
CA VAL A 7 -23.63 -52.33 9.88
C VAL A 7 -24.26 -50.96 9.71
N VAL A 8 -25.35 -50.77 10.44
CA VAL A 8 -26.07 -49.51 10.63
C VAL A 8 -25.45 -48.87 11.87
N PHE A 9 -24.94 -47.64 11.75
CA PHE A 9 -24.64 -46.81 12.91
C PHE A 9 -25.49 -45.54 12.86
N VAL A 10 -26.28 -45.38 13.90
CA VAL A 10 -27.22 -44.29 14.16
C VAL A 10 -26.57 -43.33 15.15
N GLY A 11 -26.66 -42.04 14.85
CA GLY A 11 -26.86 -40.99 15.85
C GLY A 11 -25.63 -40.37 16.51
N ALA A 12 -25.39 -39.09 16.22
CA ALA A 12 -25.63 -38.01 17.17
C ALA A 12 -25.40 -36.66 16.48
N LEU A 13 -26.51 -35.99 16.18
CA LEU A 13 -26.55 -34.60 15.73
C LEU A 13 -26.47 -33.72 16.98
N LEU A 14 -25.35 -33.04 17.21
CA LEU A 14 -25.23 -32.03 18.27
C LEU A 14 -25.41 -30.65 17.64
N MET A 15 -26.60 -30.09 17.80
CA MET A 15 -26.91 -28.69 17.55
C MET A 15 -26.37 -27.87 18.74
N LEU A 16 -25.33 -27.08 18.51
CA LEU A 16 -24.94 -25.99 19.41
C LEU A 16 -25.43 -24.67 18.79
N THR A 17 -26.62 -24.24 19.20
CA THR A 17 -27.09 -22.88 19.01
C THR A 17 -26.49 -21.99 20.10
N LEU A 18 -25.60 -21.08 19.72
CA LEU A 18 -25.23 -19.93 20.56
C LEU A 18 -25.86 -18.68 19.95
N SER A 19 -26.89 -18.20 20.65
CA SER A 19 -27.52 -16.90 20.46
C SER A 19 -26.92 -15.87 21.41
N ALA A 20 -26.93 -14.62 20.95
CA ALA A 20 -26.73 -13.35 21.67
C ALA A 20 -25.25 -12.96 21.92
N CYS A 21 -24.81 -11.72 21.76
CA CYS A 21 -25.52 -10.43 21.82
C CYS A 21 -25.02 -9.45 20.76
N THR A 22 -25.98 -8.83 20.07
CA THR A 22 -25.87 -7.53 19.42
C THR A 22 -25.48 -6.47 20.45
N ASN A 23 -24.45 -5.68 20.18
CA ASN A 23 -24.21 -4.42 20.87
C ASN A 23 -24.06 -3.31 19.84
N GLN A 24 -25.19 -2.73 19.48
CA GLN A 24 -25.31 -1.61 18.57
C GLN A 24 -25.20 -0.34 19.42
N ARG A 25 -24.02 0.30 19.41
CA ARG A 25 -23.80 1.58 20.08
C ARG A 25 -24.07 2.71 19.10
N THR A 26 -25.29 3.24 19.15
CA THR A 26 -25.64 4.58 18.66
C THR A 26 -24.94 5.62 19.53
N VAL A 27 -24.19 6.54 18.92
CA VAL A 27 -23.75 7.78 19.56
C VAL A 27 -24.63 8.88 18.99
N ASP A 28 -25.61 9.30 19.77
CA ASP A 28 -26.41 10.49 19.51
C ASP A 28 -25.58 11.75 19.76
N MET A 29 -25.71 12.69 18.82
CA MET A 29 -25.32 14.09 18.97
C MET A 29 -26.07 14.73 20.15
N VAL A 30 -25.35 15.36 21.07
CA VAL A 30 -25.92 16.39 21.95
C VAL A 30 -25.10 17.66 21.81
N SER A 31 -25.73 18.61 21.15
CA SER A 31 -25.47 20.05 21.21
C SER A 31 -25.82 20.55 22.61
N SER A 32 -24.93 21.29 23.27
CA SER A 32 -25.35 22.27 24.26
C SER A 32 -24.54 23.55 24.08
N ASN A 33 -25.30 24.63 24.12
CA ASN A 33 -24.91 26.01 23.87
C ASN A 33 -25.20 26.78 25.18
N HIS A 34 -24.41 27.82 25.43
CA HIS A 34 -24.65 28.96 26.33
C HIS A 34 -24.51 28.81 27.85
N GLY A 35 -23.81 29.80 28.43
CA GLY A 35 -23.97 30.20 29.82
C GLY A 35 -22.80 31.02 30.40
N ASP A 36 -22.76 32.31 30.11
CA ASP A 36 -21.96 33.34 30.79
C ASP A 36 -22.08 33.28 32.33
N THR A 37 -20.99 33.56 33.05
CA THR A 37 -21.08 34.38 34.27
C THR A 37 -19.74 35.07 34.59
N GLU A 38 -19.83 36.40 34.69
CA GLU A 38 -18.83 37.34 35.19
C GLU A 38 -18.45 37.10 36.67
N GLY A 39 -17.27 37.61 37.07
CA GLY A 39 -17.21 38.42 38.29
C GLY A 39 -16.07 38.20 39.27
N LYS A 40 -15.18 39.21 39.28
CA LYS A 40 -14.40 39.78 40.40
C LYS A 40 -13.02 39.15 40.71
N MET A 41 -11.92 39.84 40.37
CA MET A 41 -11.33 41.05 40.99
C MET A 41 -10.47 40.70 42.20
N ASN A 42 -9.14 40.83 42.04
CA ASN A 42 -8.26 41.30 43.10
C ASN A 42 -7.06 42.05 42.52
N THR A 43 -6.97 43.28 42.98
CA THR A 43 -5.94 44.30 42.76
C THR A 43 -4.77 44.04 43.69
N VAL A 44 -3.53 43.99 43.18
CA VAL A 44 -2.33 44.38 43.96
C VAL A 44 -1.37 45.12 43.03
N THR A 45 -1.13 46.38 43.38
CA THR A 45 -0.18 47.31 42.76
C THR A 45 1.13 47.27 43.56
N SER A 46 2.27 47.18 42.88
CA SER A 46 3.56 47.76 43.32
C SER A 46 4.55 47.68 42.14
N SER A 47 4.78 48.77 41.42
CA SER A 47 5.91 49.70 41.64
C SER A 47 7.20 49.30 40.89
N GLY A 48 7.43 49.97 39.76
CA GLY A 48 8.76 50.45 39.35
C GLY A 48 9.63 49.50 38.52
N THR A 49 9.76 49.79 37.22
CA THR A 49 10.95 50.46 36.64
C THR A 49 10.83 50.37 35.12
N GLU A 50 10.79 51.53 34.46
CA GLU A 50 10.84 51.68 33.01
C GLU A 50 12.16 51.14 32.45
N GLN A 51 12.06 50.14 31.56
CA GLN A 51 13.03 49.97 30.48
C GLN A 51 12.27 49.70 29.19
N ASN A 52 12.19 50.77 28.38
CA ASN A 52 11.86 50.72 26.96
C ASN A 52 12.81 49.76 26.24
N ILE A 53 12.34 48.55 25.94
CA ILE A 53 12.95 47.68 24.95
C ILE A 53 12.05 47.73 23.72
N VAL A 54 12.52 48.48 22.73
CA VAL A 54 11.99 48.53 21.37
C VAL A 54 11.91 47.09 20.84
N PRO A 55 10.74 46.61 20.38
CA PRO A 55 10.67 45.36 19.63
C PRO A 55 11.42 45.59 18.33
N LYS A 56 12.58 44.93 18.20
CA LYS A 56 13.29 44.83 16.94
C LYS A 56 12.44 43.90 16.07
N GLU A 57 11.73 44.46 15.11
CA GLU A 57 11.11 43.68 14.03
C GLU A 57 12.21 42.84 13.37
N GLU A 58 12.24 41.56 13.71
CA GLU A 58 12.88 40.54 12.89
C GLU A 58 12.05 40.46 11.61
N ASN A 59 12.52 41.17 10.59
CA ASN A 59 12.18 40.86 9.21
C ASN A 59 12.67 39.43 8.92
N SER A 60 11.80 38.46 9.17
CA SER A 60 11.89 37.15 8.53
C SER A 60 11.86 37.39 7.02
N PRO A 61 12.88 36.93 6.25
CA PRO A 61 12.81 36.96 4.81
C PRO A 61 11.61 36.11 4.39
N SER A 62 10.74 36.65 3.53
CA SER A 62 9.62 35.91 2.95
C SER A 62 10.17 34.72 2.17
N SER A 63 9.91 33.52 2.67
CA SER A 63 10.30 32.22 2.09
C SER A 63 9.54 31.84 0.81
N GLN A 64 8.78 32.76 0.21
CA GLN A 64 7.93 32.49 -0.95
C GLN A 64 8.69 32.43 -2.29
N GLU A 65 9.93 32.89 -2.38
CA GLU A 65 10.62 33.01 -3.68
C GLU A 65 11.32 31.72 -4.15
N ASN A 66 11.62 30.77 -3.25
CA ASN A 66 12.27 29.50 -3.59
C ASN A 66 11.28 28.35 -3.86
N THR A 67 10.09 28.37 -3.25
CA THR A 67 9.10 27.28 -3.35
C THR A 67 8.62 27.06 -4.79
N ASP A 68 8.44 28.15 -5.54
CA ASP A 68 7.95 28.09 -6.93
C ASP A 68 8.97 27.40 -7.86
N THR A 69 10.27 27.55 -7.58
CA THR A 69 11.33 26.95 -8.41
C THR A 69 11.44 25.44 -8.19
N ASP A 70 11.35 24.99 -6.94
CA ASP A 70 11.44 23.58 -6.59
C ASP A 70 10.18 22.80 -6.98
N GLU A 71 9.00 23.43 -6.91
CA GLU A 71 7.75 22.85 -7.41
C GLU A 71 7.81 22.67 -8.93
N MET A 72 8.22 23.69 -9.69
CA MET A 72 8.40 23.59 -11.15
C MET A 72 9.38 22.47 -11.53
N LYS A 73 10.44 22.30 -10.74
CA LYS A 73 11.39 21.19 -10.92
C LYS A 73 10.72 19.84 -10.67
N ALA A 74 9.95 19.68 -9.59
CA ALA A 74 9.23 18.45 -9.28
C ALA A 74 8.20 18.08 -10.36
N ILE A 75 7.48 19.07 -10.89
CA ILE A 75 6.56 18.89 -12.02
C ILE A 75 7.31 18.36 -13.23
N LYS A 76 8.47 18.96 -13.56
CA LYS A 76 9.30 18.54 -14.69
C LYS A 76 9.83 17.11 -14.50
N ASP A 77 10.32 16.78 -13.32
CA ASP A 77 10.87 15.46 -13.01
C ASP A 77 9.77 14.37 -13.04
N ALA A 78 8.55 14.71 -12.60
CA ALA A 78 7.37 13.85 -12.73
C ALA A 78 6.96 13.63 -14.20
N GLN A 79 7.01 14.69 -15.01
CA GLN A 79 6.74 14.61 -16.45
C GLN A 79 7.79 13.78 -17.19
N GLU A 80 9.08 13.93 -16.87
CA GLU A 80 10.16 13.12 -17.43
C GLU A 80 9.94 11.63 -17.13
N LEU A 81 9.63 11.30 -15.87
CA LEU A 81 9.30 9.92 -15.48
C LEU A 81 8.17 9.33 -16.34
N LEU A 82 7.05 10.06 -16.47
CA LEU A 82 5.91 9.57 -17.24
C LEU A 82 6.23 9.43 -18.73
N GLU A 83 7.01 10.36 -19.30
CA GLU A 83 7.36 10.29 -20.71
C GLU A 83 8.22 9.06 -21.01
N LEU A 84 9.20 8.75 -20.16
CA LEU A 84 10.02 7.55 -20.29
C LEU A 84 9.18 6.26 -20.20
N ILE A 85 8.17 6.23 -19.33
CA ILE A 85 7.23 5.11 -19.24
C ILE A 85 6.40 4.99 -20.52
N LYS A 86 5.87 6.10 -21.05
CA LYS A 86 5.07 6.13 -22.29
C LYS A 86 5.86 5.72 -23.52
N GLU A 87 7.12 6.16 -23.60
CA GLU A 87 8.06 5.78 -24.66
C GLU A 87 8.56 4.35 -24.53
N LYS A 88 8.32 3.70 -23.37
CA LYS A 88 8.87 2.39 -23.01
C LYS A 88 10.41 2.36 -23.09
N ASP A 89 11.06 3.47 -22.70
CA ASP A 89 12.53 3.60 -22.72
C ASP A 89 13.13 3.11 -21.39
N SER A 90 13.23 1.79 -21.26
CA SER A 90 13.70 1.14 -20.02
C SER A 90 15.12 1.55 -19.63
N ASP A 91 16.00 1.81 -20.60
CA ASP A 91 17.39 2.22 -20.33
C ASP A 91 17.47 3.61 -19.72
N LYS A 92 16.72 4.59 -20.25
CA LYS A 92 16.65 5.93 -19.65
C LYS A 92 15.91 5.89 -18.33
N LEU A 93 14.82 5.13 -18.24
CA LEU A 93 14.06 5.01 -17.00
C LEU A 93 14.91 4.39 -15.88
N LEU A 94 15.68 3.35 -16.17
CA LEU A 94 16.64 2.76 -15.24
C LEU A 94 17.66 3.79 -14.74
N ARG A 95 18.23 4.58 -15.66
CA ARG A 95 19.15 5.67 -15.30
C ARG A 95 18.49 6.71 -14.41
N LEU A 96 17.23 7.05 -14.66
CA LEU A 96 16.46 8.01 -13.86
C LEU A 96 16.20 7.48 -12.45
N LEU A 97 15.67 6.26 -12.33
CA LEU A 97 15.27 5.66 -11.06
C LEU A 97 16.48 5.34 -10.16
N ASN A 98 17.63 4.98 -10.75
CA ASN A 98 18.87 4.69 -10.01
C ASN A 98 19.73 5.94 -9.77
N LYS A 99 19.21 7.17 -9.95
CA LYS A 99 19.91 8.40 -9.52
C LYS A 99 20.08 8.47 -7.99
N SER A 100 19.24 7.78 -7.22
CA SER A 100 19.42 7.63 -5.77
C SER A 100 20.15 6.32 -5.44
N ALA A 101 21.04 6.37 -4.44
CA ALA A 101 21.81 5.21 -4.00
C ALA A 101 20.97 4.05 -3.41
N ARG A 102 19.66 4.27 -3.21
CA ARG A 102 18.75 3.33 -2.54
C ARG A 102 17.98 2.43 -3.50
N SER A 103 17.83 2.82 -4.76
CA SER A 103 17.20 1.96 -5.77
C SER A 103 18.27 1.07 -6.41
N ARG A 104 18.07 -0.25 -6.33
CA ARG A 104 18.87 -1.24 -7.05
C ARG A 104 18.00 -1.99 -8.05
N LEU A 105 17.27 -1.25 -8.87
CA LEU A 105 16.55 -1.84 -9.99
C LEU A 105 17.54 -2.27 -11.06
N ASP A 106 17.24 -3.39 -11.72
CA ASP A 106 17.86 -3.79 -12.98
C ASP A 106 16.88 -3.53 -14.14
N ILE A 107 17.30 -3.89 -15.34
CA ILE A 107 16.48 -3.66 -16.54
C ILE A 107 15.20 -4.51 -16.54
N GLU A 108 15.23 -5.71 -15.93
CA GLU A 108 14.07 -6.58 -15.80
C GLU A 108 13.01 -5.93 -14.92
N GLY A 109 13.41 -5.44 -13.74
CA GLY A 109 12.53 -4.73 -12.84
C GLY A 109 11.91 -3.49 -13.49
N VAL A 110 12.70 -2.71 -14.25
CA VAL A 110 12.17 -1.53 -14.97
C VAL A 110 11.17 -1.90 -16.06
N ASN A 111 11.38 -3.01 -16.77
CA ASN A 111 10.39 -3.51 -17.73
C ASN A 111 9.08 -3.87 -17.02
N THR A 112 9.16 -4.55 -15.88
CA THR A 112 7.97 -4.88 -15.06
C THR A 112 7.24 -3.62 -14.57
N ILE A 113 7.96 -2.54 -14.22
CA ILE A 113 7.33 -1.24 -13.92
C ILE A 113 6.52 -0.76 -15.12
N ILE A 114 7.13 -0.71 -16.31
CA ILE A 114 6.46 -0.23 -17.54
C ILE A 114 5.22 -1.08 -17.84
N GLU A 115 5.32 -2.40 -17.71
CA GLU A 115 4.20 -3.33 -17.90
C GLU A 115 3.07 -3.08 -16.89
N GLY A 116 3.42 -2.83 -15.62
CA GLY A 116 2.45 -2.45 -14.58
C GLY A 116 1.71 -1.16 -14.91
N PHE A 117 2.43 -0.15 -15.41
CA PHE A 117 1.80 1.08 -15.88
C PHE A 117 0.91 0.86 -17.12
N ASP A 118 1.40 0.13 -18.12
CA ASP A 118 0.67 -0.16 -19.37
C ASP A 118 -0.62 -0.95 -19.12
N ALA A 119 -0.61 -1.84 -18.13
CA ALA A 119 -1.75 -2.66 -17.80
C ALA A 119 -2.83 -1.94 -16.95
N ASN A 120 -2.44 -0.89 -16.21
CA ASN A 120 -3.35 -0.22 -15.27
C ASN A 120 -3.73 1.20 -15.66
N PHE A 121 -3.03 1.82 -16.61
CA PHE A 121 -3.28 3.17 -17.08
C PHE A 121 -3.38 3.24 -18.61
N ASP A 122 -4.21 4.14 -19.11
CA ASP A 122 -4.14 4.58 -20.50
C ASP A 122 -2.92 5.50 -20.70
N LEU A 123 -1.77 4.90 -21.03
CA LEU A 123 -0.50 5.63 -21.17
C LEU A 123 -0.58 6.87 -22.07
N LYS A 124 -1.42 6.84 -23.11
CA LYS A 124 -1.59 7.98 -24.03
C LYS A 124 -2.14 9.23 -23.35
N SER A 125 -3.06 9.07 -22.41
CA SER A 125 -3.68 10.17 -21.67
C SER A 125 -3.12 10.36 -20.27
N LEU A 126 -2.25 9.47 -19.80
CA LEU A 126 -1.63 9.53 -18.48
C LEU A 126 -0.87 10.85 -18.28
N SER A 127 -1.13 11.50 -17.15
CA SER A 127 -0.57 12.80 -16.77
C SER A 127 -0.40 12.88 -15.25
N VAL A 128 0.37 13.87 -14.80
CA VAL A 128 0.53 14.21 -13.38
C VAL A 128 -0.17 15.52 -13.06
N GLN A 129 -0.79 15.60 -11.89
CA GLN A 129 -1.34 16.82 -11.31
C GLN A 129 -0.79 16.96 -9.89
N ILE A 130 -0.30 18.14 -9.51
CA ILE A 130 0.20 18.36 -8.16
C ILE A 130 -0.94 18.21 -7.15
N ASN A 131 -0.66 17.51 -6.05
CA ASN A 131 -1.61 17.25 -4.97
C ASN A 131 -1.24 18.07 -3.73
N ASN A 132 -1.59 19.36 -3.74
CA ASN A 132 -1.25 20.27 -2.64
C ASN A 132 -1.89 19.87 -1.29
N ASP A 133 -3.02 19.16 -1.34
CA ASP A 133 -3.74 18.68 -0.16
C ASP A 133 -3.40 17.21 0.18
N GLY A 134 -2.40 16.64 -0.50
CA GLY A 134 -1.96 15.26 -0.31
C GLY A 134 -1.28 15.04 1.04
N PRO A 135 -1.49 13.89 1.71
CA PRO A 135 -0.92 13.62 3.02
C PRO A 135 0.61 13.50 3.00
N ALA A 136 1.22 13.30 1.83
CA ALA A 136 2.66 13.25 1.64
C ALA A 136 3.23 14.55 1.06
N MET A 137 2.43 15.62 0.88
CA MET A 137 2.94 16.93 0.47
C MET A 137 3.75 17.57 1.61
N TYR A 138 5.05 17.79 1.40
CA TYR A 138 5.93 18.46 2.36
C TYR A 138 7.06 19.23 1.66
N PRO A 139 6.75 20.39 1.05
CA PRO A 139 7.70 21.16 0.24
C PRO A 139 8.93 21.63 1.04
N GLU A 140 8.77 21.97 2.32
CA GLU A 140 9.87 22.42 3.18
C GLU A 140 10.93 21.33 3.40
N GLY A 141 10.54 20.05 3.24
CA GLY A 141 11.45 18.90 3.23
C GLY A 141 11.80 18.38 1.83
N GLY A 142 11.49 19.15 0.77
CA GLY A 142 11.76 18.75 -0.61
C GLY A 142 10.92 17.55 -1.08
N GLN A 143 9.70 17.40 -0.55
CA GLN A 143 8.80 16.31 -0.91
C GLN A 143 7.51 16.85 -1.55
N TYR A 144 7.20 16.34 -2.74
CA TYR A 144 6.06 16.77 -3.55
C TYR A 144 5.20 15.58 -3.90
N GLU A 145 3.88 15.71 -3.73
CA GLU A 145 2.91 14.67 -4.07
C GLU A 145 2.15 15.05 -5.34
N PHE A 146 1.91 14.05 -6.18
CA PHE A 146 1.17 14.15 -7.43
C PHE A 146 0.09 13.08 -7.50
N VAL A 147 -1.03 13.41 -8.13
CA VAL A 147 -2.03 12.43 -8.58
C VAL A 147 -1.76 12.09 -10.04
N LEU A 148 -1.67 10.80 -10.33
CA LEU A 148 -1.64 10.23 -11.68
C LEU A 148 -3.07 10.14 -12.23
N VAL A 149 -3.31 10.84 -13.34
CA VAL A 149 -4.64 10.96 -13.97
C VAL A 149 -4.56 10.55 -15.43
N ASP A 150 -5.50 9.69 -15.86
CA ASP A 150 -5.71 9.30 -17.25
C ASP A 150 -7.20 9.43 -17.64
N LYS A 151 -7.57 9.07 -18.86
CA LYS A 151 -8.98 9.14 -19.33
C LYS A 151 -9.93 8.19 -18.61
N ASN A 152 -9.40 7.13 -17.97
CA ASN A 152 -10.16 6.09 -17.29
C ASN A 152 -10.18 6.30 -15.78
N PHE A 153 -9.73 7.46 -15.31
CA PHE A 153 -9.58 7.77 -13.89
C PHE A 153 -10.92 7.64 -13.16
N LYS A 154 -10.96 6.74 -12.18
CA LYS A 154 -12.16 6.38 -11.40
C LYS A 154 -12.11 6.84 -9.95
N GLY A 155 -11.08 7.60 -9.56
CA GLY A 155 -10.88 8.10 -8.20
C GLY A 155 -9.46 7.91 -7.69
N ASN A 156 -9.19 8.42 -6.49
CA ASN A 156 -7.90 8.31 -5.83
C ASN A 156 -7.73 6.93 -5.22
N HIS A 157 -6.96 6.07 -5.88
CA HIS A 157 -6.36 4.89 -5.24
C HIS A 157 -4.91 5.20 -4.86
N GLU A 158 -4.34 4.44 -3.93
CA GLU A 158 -2.94 4.63 -3.51
C GLU A 158 -1.98 4.50 -4.69
N GLU A 159 -2.29 3.62 -5.65
CA GLU A 159 -1.52 3.42 -6.88
C GLU A 159 -1.49 4.66 -7.79
N ASN A 160 -2.44 5.59 -7.62
CA ASN A 160 -2.47 6.86 -8.33
C ASN A 160 -1.59 7.94 -7.67
N SER A 161 -1.03 7.71 -6.48
CA SER A 161 -0.13 8.67 -5.85
C SER A 161 1.31 8.49 -6.35
N LEU A 162 1.93 9.58 -6.77
CA LEU A 162 3.36 9.66 -7.04
C LEU A 162 3.96 10.70 -6.09
N VAL A 163 4.89 10.27 -5.25
CA VAL A 163 5.64 11.17 -4.37
C VAL A 163 7.08 11.26 -4.85
N ILE A 164 7.57 12.47 -5.06
CA ILE A 164 8.96 12.75 -5.38
C ILE A 164 9.60 13.38 -4.15
N ARG A 165 10.71 12.79 -3.69
CA ARG A 165 11.52 13.34 -2.61
C ARG A 165 12.94 13.62 -3.08
N TYR A 166 13.39 14.84 -2.88
CA TYR A 166 14.78 15.24 -3.09
C TYR A 166 15.61 14.95 -1.83
N GLN A 167 16.77 14.33 -2.02
CA GLN A 167 17.71 14.01 -0.96
C GLN A 167 18.78 15.11 -0.85
N GLU A 168 19.38 15.27 0.33
CA GLU A 168 20.44 16.25 0.59
C GLU A 168 21.67 16.06 -0.32
N ASP A 169 21.94 14.83 -0.76
CA ASP A 169 23.02 14.49 -1.69
C ASP A 169 22.68 14.78 -3.17
N GLY A 170 21.51 15.36 -3.44
CA GLY A 170 21.00 15.63 -4.79
C GLY A 170 20.29 14.44 -5.43
N GLY A 171 20.16 13.31 -4.74
CA GLY A 171 19.40 12.15 -5.18
C GLY A 171 17.89 12.45 -5.29
N ILE A 172 17.21 11.72 -6.18
CA ILE A 172 15.76 11.79 -6.35
C ILE A 172 15.17 10.42 -6.06
N VAL A 173 14.16 10.36 -5.21
CA VAL A 173 13.41 9.14 -4.93
C VAL A 173 11.98 9.30 -5.43
N TYR A 174 11.55 8.35 -6.26
CA TYR A 174 10.18 8.23 -6.74
C TYR A 174 9.46 7.15 -5.95
N HIS A 175 8.40 7.54 -5.25
CA HIS A 175 7.53 6.65 -4.52
C HIS A 175 6.20 6.52 -5.26
N ASN A 176 5.98 5.35 -5.84
CA ASN A 176 4.70 4.91 -6.39
C ASN A 176 4.67 3.38 -6.24
N PRO A 177 3.53 2.76 -5.90
CA PRO A 177 3.47 1.32 -5.72
C PRO A 177 3.96 0.50 -6.93
N TYR A 178 3.67 0.94 -8.16
CA TYR A 178 4.16 0.26 -9.36
C TYR A 178 5.67 0.36 -9.55
N ILE A 179 6.32 1.37 -8.98
CA ILE A 179 7.79 1.50 -9.02
C ILE A 179 8.43 0.66 -7.92
N GLN A 180 7.87 0.71 -6.70
CA GLN A 180 8.51 0.16 -5.51
C GLN A 180 8.24 -1.34 -5.30
N TYR A 181 7.03 -1.80 -5.63
CA TYR A 181 6.52 -3.09 -5.19
C TYR A 181 6.24 -4.04 -6.36
N PHE A 182 5.69 -3.52 -7.46
CA PHE A 182 5.25 -4.32 -8.59
C PHE A 182 6.35 -5.19 -9.23
N PRO A 183 7.62 -4.75 -9.34
CA PRO A 183 8.72 -5.60 -9.82
C PRO A 183 8.96 -6.90 -9.04
N TYR A 184 8.43 -6.99 -7.82
CA TYR A 184 8.61 -8.13 -6.92
C TYR A 184 7.30 -8.91 -6.67
N ALA A 185 6.15 -8.34 -7.06
CA ALA A 185 4.84 -8.87 -6.71
C ALA A 185 4.60 -10.28 -7.28
N GLU A 186 4.85 -10.49 -8.58
CA GLU A 186 4.65 -11.82 -9.19
C GLU A 186 5.63 -12.86 -8.62
N LYS A 187 6.89 -12.48 -8.39
CA LYS A 187 7.90 -13.37 -7.79
C LYS A 187 7.50 -13.82 -6.39
N LEU A 188 6.87 -12.95 -5.60
CA LEU A 188 6.28 -13.30 -4.31
C LEU A 188 5.19 -14.37 -4.47
N VAL A 189 4.27 -14.18 -5.42
CA VAL A 189 3.19 -15.13 -5.68
C VAL A 189 3.72 -16.49 -6.15
N VAL A 190 4.71 -16.50 -7.05
CA VAL A 190 5.33 -17.73 -7.52
C VAL A 190 6.00 -18.48 -6.36
N LYS A 191 6.80 -17.78 -5.54
CA LYS A 191 7.45 -18.41 -4.38
C LYS A 191 6.44 -18.95 -3.38
N TYR A 192 5.32 -18.26 -3.16
CA TYR A 192 4.24 -18.75 -2.31
C TYR A 192 3.68 -20.09 -2.82
N LEU A 193 3.45 -20.22 -4.13
CA LEU A 193 2.98 -21.48 -4.71
C LEU A 193 4.03 -22.59 -4.68
N ASP A 194 5.31 -22.26 -4.90
CA ASP A 194 6.41 -23.22 -4.78
C ASP A 194 6.44 -23.83 -3.38
N LEU A 195 6.32 -23.00 -2.33
CA LEU A 195 6.27 -23.45 -0.94
C LEU A 195 5.06 -24.34 -0.63
N ILE A 196 3.91 -24.05 -1.24
CA ILE A 196 2.70 -24.86 -1.12
C ILE A 196 2.89 -26.24 -1.80
N ASP A 197 3.47 -26.27 -2.98
CA ASP A 197 3.71 -27.49 -3.75
C ASP A 197 4.71 -28.41 -3.03
N GLU A 198 5.83 -27.84 -2.60
CA GLU A 198 6.85 -28.51 -1.78
C GLU A 198 6.28 -29.05 -0.45
N GLY A 199 5.21 -28.44 0.05
CA GLY A 199 4.58 -28.82 1.32
C GLY A 199 5.46 -28.53 2.53
N ASN A 200 6.34 -27.52 2.43
CA ASN A 200 7.24 -27.13 3.51
C ASN A 200 6.53 -26.15 4.47
N THR A 201 5.79 -26.69 5.42
CA THR A 201 4.95 -25.94 6.37
C THR A 201 5.72 -24.84 7.10
N THR A 202 6.89 -25.15 7.67
CA THR A 202 7.66 -24.19 8.48
C THR A 202 8.22 -23.05 7.61
N GLU A 203 8.67 -23.32 6.39
CA GLU A 203 9.15 -22.27 5.48
C GLU A 203 7.99 -21.41 4.97
N LEU A 204 6.83 -22.01 4.69
CA LEU A 204 5.62 -21.28 4.32
C LEU A 204 5.11 -20.37 5.46
N ALA A 205 5.10 -20.87 6.69
CA ALA A 205 4.75 -20.07 7.86
C ALA A 205 5.71 -18.88 8.04
N GLY A 206 7.02 -19.11 7.93
CA GLY A 206 8.03 -18.04 7.97
C GLY A 206 7.89 -17.03 6.83
N PHE A 207 7.52 -17.49 5.63
CA PHE A 207 7.29 -16.64 4.46
C PHE A 207 6.04 -15.75 4.61
N LEU A 208 4.99 -16.26 5.26
CA LEU A 208 3.74 -15.53 5.44
C LEU A 208 3.80 -14.46 6.52
N ASN A 209 4.84 -14.44 7.37
CA ASN A 209 4.99 -13.52 8.49
C ASN A 209 5.20 -12.07 8.00
N PRO A 210 4.15 -11.23 8.00
CA PRO A 210 4.25 -9.86 7.53
C PRO A 210 4.61 -8.96 8.71
N ASP A 211 5.87 -8.98 9.11
CA ASP A 211 6.49 -8.19 10.20
C ASP A 211 5.75 -8.22 11.56
N ASP A 212 6.41 -8.71 12.60
CA ASP A 212 5.89 -8.81 13.97
C ASP A 212 4.64 -9.71 14.19
N VAL A 213 4.23 -10.53 13.22
CA VAL A 213 3.13 -11.52 13.38
C VAL A 213 3.60 -12.92 13.02
N ASP A 214 3.98 -13.69 14.04
CA ASP A 214 4.34 -15.09 13.88
C ASP A 214 3.15 -15.92 13.39
N VAL A 215 3.21 -16.36 12.13
CA VAL A 215 2.26 -17.30 11.53
C VAL A 215 2.55 -18.70 12.08
N PRO A 216 1.61 -19.37 12.76
CA PRO A 216 1.83 -20.73 13.23
C PRO A 216 1.88 -21.76 12.09
N ASP A 217 2.67 -22.82 12.25
CA ASP A 217 2.75 -23.92 11.28
C ASP A 217 1.38 -24.52 10.90
N TRP A 218 0.42 -24.59 11.83
CA TRP A 218 -0.91 -25.14 11.53
C TRP A 218 -1.69 -24.29 10.49
N VAL A 219 -1.41 -22.99 10.40
CA VAL A 219 -2.00 -22.09 9.38
C VAL A 219 -1.45 -22.46 8.01
N ALA A 220 -0.13 -22.65 7.90
CA ALA A 220 0.52 -23.09 6.67
C ALA A 220 0.05 -24.48 6.23
N ASP A 221 -0.12 -25.42 7.16
CA ASP A 221 -0.68 -26.75 6.88
C ASP A 221 -2.10 -26.65 6.29
N ASP A 222 -2.93 -25.78 6.86
CA ASP A 222 -4.29 -25.55 6.40
C ASP A 222 -4.33 -24.94 4.99
N ILE A 223 -3.45 -23.98 4.70
CA ILE A 223 -3.27 -23.41 3.35
C ILE A 223 -2.88 -24.51 2.36
N ILE A 224 -1.82 -25.28 2.64
CA ILE A 224 -1.36 -26.38 1.76
C ILE A 224 -2.50 -27.35 1.47
N ARG A 225 -3.25 -27.73 2.50
CA ARG A 225 -4.40 -28.63 2.37
C ARG A 225 -5.51 -28.02 1.52
N ASN A 226 -5.84 -26.75 1.72
CA ASN A 226 -6.87 -26.05 0.95
C ASN A 226 -6.49 -25.99 -0.54
N TYR A 227 -5.24 -25.62 -0.84
CA TYR A 227 -4.71 -25.62 -2.20
C TYR A 227 -4.76 -27.00 -2.84
N LYS A 228 -4.26 -28.05 -2.18
CA LYS A 228 -4.27 -29.43 -2.70
C LYS A 228 -5.67 -30.01 -2.88
N ASN A 229 -6.64 -29.56 -2.09
CA ASN A 229 -8.04 -29.96 -2.26
C ASN A 229 -8.71 -29.22 -3.43
N PHE A 230 -8.37 -27.95 -3.60
CA PHE A 230 -8.95 -27.10 -4.65
C PHE A 230 -8.34 -27.41 -6.02
N PHE A 231 -7.02 -27.34 -6.12
CA PHE A 231 -6.22 -27.61 -7.32
C PHE A 231 -5.75 -29.05 -7.34
N ASN A 232 -6.01 -29.75 -8.44
CA ASN A 232 -5.69 -31.18 -8.62
C ASN A 232 -4.70 -31.38 -9.78
N SER A 233 -3.83 -30.41 -10.03
CA SER A 233 -2.79 -30.41 -11.07
C SER A 233 -1.85 -29.21 -10.86
N ASP A 234 -0.79 -29.15 -11.67
CA ASP A 234 0.11 -28.01 -11.77
C ASP A 234 -0.66 -26.69 -11.90
N MET A 235 -0.15 -25.68 -11.19
CA MET A 235 -0.72 -24.33 -11.11
C MET A 235 0.16 -23.35 -11.88
N SER A 236 -0.46 -22.34 -12.49
CA SER A 236 0.23 -21.22 -13.12
C SER A 236 -0.32 -19.89 -12.62
N VAL A 237 0.51 -18.85 -12.65
CA VAL A 237 0.16 -17.50 -12.23
C VAL A 237 -0.08 -16.64 -13.45
N ARG A 238 -1.17 -15.86 -13.41
CA ARG A 238 -1.47 -14.84 -14.41
C ARG A 238 -1.86 -13.54 -13.73
N TYR A 239 -1.26 -12.45 -14.19
CA TYR A 239 -1.62 -11.11 -13.76
C TYR A 239 -3.05 -10.75 -14.18
N LYS A 240 -3.84 -10.16 -13.26
CA LYS A 240 -5.23 -9.73 -13.52
C LYS A 240 -5.37 -8.21 -13.59
N ASN A 241 -5.08 -7.52 -12.51
CA ASN A 241 -5.06 -6.06 -12.42
C ASN A 241 -4.38 -5.61 -11.12
N ARG A 242 -3.81 -4.40 -11.10
CA ARG A 242 -3.15 -3.80 -9.94
C ARG A 242 -2.14 -4.73 -9.28
N PHE A 243 -2.45 -5.24 -8.10
CA PHE A 243 -1.65 -6.23 -7.37
C PHE A 243 -2.43 -7.55 -7.18
N THR A 244 -3.44 -7.78 -8.02
CA THR A 244 -4.26 -9.00 -8.06
C THR A 244 -3.72 -9.96 -9.10
N PHE A 245 -3.54 -11.21 -8.69
CA PHE A 245 -3.09 -12.32 -9.53
C PHE A 245 -4.14 -13.44 -9.49
N VAL A 246 -4.24 -14.17 -10.60
CA VAL A 246 -5.05 -15.38 -10.73
C VAL A 246 -4.12 -16.57 -10.77
N ILE A 247 -4.37 -17.53 -9.91
CA ILE A 247 -3.76 -18.86 -9.92
C ILE A 247 -4.73 -19.75 -10.70
N GLU A 248 -4.27 -20.38 -11.77
CA GLU A 248 -5.07 -21.25 -12.62
C GLU A 248 -4.46 -22.65 -12.74
N ASP A 249 -5.30 -23.69 -12.79
CA ASP A 249 -4.85 -25.05 -13.05
C ASP A 249 -5.13 -25.52 -14.48
N SER A 250 -4.55 -26.65 -14.87
CA SER A 250 -4.73 -27.26 -16.20
C SER A 250 -6.19 -27.59 -16.56
N LYS A 251 -7.11 -27.58 -15.58
CA LYS A 251 -8.54 -27.85 -15.75
C LYS A 251 -9.37 -26.57 -15.82
N GLY A 252 -8.73 -25.40 -15.74
CA GLY A 252 -9.36 -24.09 -15.80
C GLY A 252 -10.04 -23.68 -14.49
N LYS A 253 -9.66 -24.28 -13.35
CA LYS A 253 -10.03 -23.71 -12.05
C LYS A 253 -9.17 -22.48 -11.80
N GLU A 254 -9.79 -21.44 -11.26
CA GLU A 254 -9.14 -20.17 -10.97
C GLU A 254 -9.31 -19.84 -9.48
N HIS A 255 -8.28 -19.25 -8.89
CA HIS A 255 -8.28 -18.69 -7.55
C HIS A 255 -7.59 -17.32 -7.58
N GLU A 256 -8.15 -16.33 -6.91
CA GLU A 256 -7.61 -14.97 -6.90
C GLU A 256 -6.89 -14.66 -5.60
N ILE A 257 -5.72 -14.05 -5.72
CA ILE A 257 -4.92 -13.56 -4.60
C ILE A 257 -4.52 -12.11 -4.84
N GLU A 258 -4.39 -11.37 -3.75
CA GLU A 258 -3.99 -9.97 -3.76
C GLU A 258 -2.64 -9.83 -3.03
N VAL A 259 -1.67 -9.18 -3.67
CA VAL A 259 -0.44 -8.77 -3.01
C VAL A 259 -0.70 -7.46 -2.29
N ILE A 260 -0.63 -7.48 -0.96
CA ILE A 260 -0.68 -6.27 -0.14
C ILE A 260 0.73 -5.70 -0.04
N TYR A 261 0.84 -4.38 -0.05
CA TYR A 261 2.10 -3.67 0.08
C TYR A 261 1.98 -2.52 1.08
N GLY A 262 3.11 -2.12 1.68
CA GLY A 262 3.17 -0.99 2.60
C GLY A 262 4.45 -1.01 3.43
N ALA A 263 4.91 0.16 3.87
CA ALA A 263 6.12 0.29 4.72
C ALA A 263 7.40 -0.40 4.18
N GLY A 264 7.50 -0.59 2.87
CA GLY A 264 8.63 -1.31 2.25
C GLY A 264 8.51 -2.83 2.28
N LEU A 265 7.35 -3.36 2.69
CA LEU A 265 7.05 -4.78 2.78
C LEU A 265 5.99 -5.19 1.77
N LEU A 266 5.95 -6.50 1.49
CA LEU A 266 4.95 -7.18 0.68
C LEU A 266 4.37 -8.35 1.46
N SER A 267 3.08 -8.62 1.26
CA SER A 267 2.38 -9.76 1.84
C SER A 267 1.35 -10.31 0.86
N ILE A 268 0.80 -11.49 1.16
CA ILE A 268 -0.24 -12.13 0.37
C ILE A 268 -1.54 -12.13 1.18
N LYS A 269 -2.60 -11.64 0.52
CA LYS A 269 -3.98 -11.80 0.96
C LYS A 269 -4.63 -12.85 0.07
N ASP A 270 -5.08 -13.90 0.72
CA ASP A 270 -5.61 -15.09 0.08
C ASP A 270 -6.74 -15.64 0.97
N GLU A 271 -7.87 -15.99 0.35
CA GLU A 271 -9.05 -16.51 1.05
C GLU A 271 -8.80 -17.87 1.73
N PHE A 272 -7.76 -18.60 1.29
CA PHE A 272 -7.37 -19.88 1.87
C PHE A 272 -6.52 -19.72 3.13
N ILE A 273 -6.07 -18.51 3.48
CA ILE A 273 -5.40 -18.21 4.74
C ILE A 273 -6.48 -18.11 5.83
N PRO A 274 -6.53 -19.04 6.81
CA PRO A 274 -7.49 -18.96 7.91
C PRO A 274 -7.18 -17.76 8.81
N ASN A 275 -8.21 -17.23 9.48
CA ASN A 275 -8.00 -16.24 10.54
C ASN A 275 -7.34 -16.93 11.75
N PHE A 276 -6.30 -16.30 12.32
CA PHE A 276 -5.59 -16.80 13.51
C PHE A 276 -5.23 -15.66 14.47
#